data_AF-A0A928Z511-F1
#
_entry.id   AF-A0A928Z511-F1
#
_cell.length_a   1.000
_cell.length_b   1.000
_cell.length_c   1.000
_cell.angle_alpha   90.00
_cell.angle_beta   90.00
_cell.angle_gamma   90.00
#
_symmetry.space_group_name_H-M   'P 1'
#
loop_
_entity.id
_entity.type
_entity.pdbx_description
1 polymer ?
#
loop_
_entity_poly.entity_id
_entity_poly.type
_entity_poly.pdbx_seq_one_letter_code
_entity_poly.pdbx_strand_id
1 'polypeptide(L)'
;PKNKEEIAVVQRIIGRIYDQFITKVAKSRKLDKAKVSEIAQGRVWSGAEAKKIGLVDELGGLENAIDAAAKLAKLEAGWKVQEYPKVKTFEERLLRSLFGTKLQAFFPAQEPPQDLFSDQLEQLKQDFHSLKALNDPRGIYMRMPENLRIR
;
A
#
# COMPACT_ATOMS: atom_id res chain seq x y z
N PRO A 1 10.46 1.98 -35.37
CA PRO A 1 11.05 0.65 -35.06
C PRO A 1 12.05 0.78 -33.91
N LYS A 2 12.09 -0.17 -32.95
CA LYS A 2 13.06 -0.14 -31.84
C LYS A 2 14.48 -0.40 -32.34
N ASN A 3 15.47 0.30 -31.78
CA ASN A 3 16.90 0.08 -32.08
C ASN A 3 17.36 -1.27 -31.50
N LYS A 4 18.29 -1.95 -32.18
CA LYS A 4 18.95 -3.18 -31.69
C LYS A 4 19.56 -2.99 -30.29
N GLU A 5 20.14 -1.83 -30.00
CA GLU A 5 20.72 -1.54 -28.68
C GLU A 5 19.65 -1.45 -27.58
N GLU A 6 18.51 -0.81 -27.88
CA GLU A 6 17.38 -0.73 -26.95
C GLU A 6 16.81 -2.13 -26.66
N ILE A 7 16.68 -2.98 -27.69
CA ILE A 7 16.23 -4.37 -27.53
C ILE A 7 17.20 -5.15 -26.64
N ALA A 8 18.51 -4.97 -26.81
CA ALA A 8 19.51 -5.65 -25.99
C ALA A 8 19.49 -5.20 -24.52
N VAL A 9 19.19 -3.93 -24.25
CA VAL A 9 18.98 -3.43 -22.87
C VAL A 9 17.75 -4.11 -22.25
N VAL A 10 16.62 -4.12 -22.96
CA VAL A 10 15.38 -4.77 -22.48
C VAL A 10 15.59 -6.27 -22.25
N GLN A 11 16.28 -6.96 -23.16
CA GLN A 11 16.53 -8.40 -23.04
C GLN A 11 17.40 -8.71 -21.81
N ARG A 12 18.40 -7.88 -21.50
CA ARG A 12 19.19 -8.03 -20.27
C ARG A 12 18.36 -7.85 -19.00
N ILE A 13 17.44 -6.89 -19.00
CA ILE A 13 16.54 -6.65 -17.86
C ILE A 13 15.62 -7.86 -17.66
N ILE A 14 14.99 -8.34 -18.74
CA ILE A 14 14.11 -9.52 -18.71
C ILE A 14 14.90 -10.74 -18.22
N GLY A 15 16.09 -10.98 -18.77
CA GLY A 15 16.96 -12.09 -18.36
C GLY A 15 17.31 -12.04 -16.88
N ARG A 16 17.63 -10.86 -16.34
CA ARG A 16 17.91 -10.68 -14.90
C ARG A 16 16.67 -10.96 -14.05
N ILE A 17 15.50 -10.43 -14.40
CA ILE A 17 14.25 -10.66 -13.65
C ILE A 17 13.91 -12.16 -13.67
N TYR A 18 14.06 -12.79 -14.83
CA TYR A 18 13.80 -14.21 -14.99
C TYR A 18 14.74 -15.06 -14.12
N ASP A 19 16.04 -14.78 -14.16
CA ASP A 19 17.03 -15.50 -13.34
C ASP A 19 16.76 -15.34 -11.83
N GLN A 20 16.36 -14.14 -11.39
CA GLN A 20 15.97 -13.89 -10.01
C GLN A 20 14.74 -14.71 -9.62
N PHE A 21 13.73 -14.79 -10.49
CA PHE A 21 12.55 -15.61 -10.27
C PHE A 21 12.90 -17.09 -10.11
N ILE A 22 13.64 -17.67 -11.06
CA ILE A 22 14.05 -19.07 -11.02
C ILE A 22 14.88 -19.37 -9.77
N THR A 23 15.83 -18.49 -9.44
CA THR A 23 16.67 -18.63 -8.25
C THR A 23 15.85 -18.60 -6.97
N LYS A 24 14.86 -17.70 -6.87
CA LYS A 24 13.97 -17.61 -5.70
C LYS A 24 13.11 -18.87 -5.55
N VAL A 25 12.53 -19.37 -6.65
CA VAL A 25 11.72 -20.60 -6.64
C VAL A 25 12.58 -21.81 -6.23
N ALA A 26 13.75 -21.98 -6.85
CA ALA A 26 14.70 -23.05 -6.51
C ALA A 26 15.06 -23.05 -5.02
N LYS A 27 15.42 -21.88 -4.46
CA LYS A 27 15.75 -21.74 -3.05
C LYS A 27 14.57 -22.04 -2.13
N SER A 28 13.40 -21.47 -2.39
CA SER A 28 12.21 -21.65 -1.53
C SER A 28 11.69 -23.09 -1.54
N ARG A 29 11.72 -23.75 -2.70
CA ARG A 29 11.21 -25.12 -2.87
C ARG A 29 12.29 -26.18 -2.65
N LYS A 30 13.53 -25.76 -2.37
CA LYS A 30 14.71 -26.63 -2.25
C LYS A 30 14.89 -27.54 -3.48
N LEU A 31 14.65 -26.97 -4.66
CA LEU A 31 14.80 -27.66 -5.95
C LEU A 31 16.09 -27.22 -6.64
N ASP A 32 16.61 -28.10 -7.50
CA ASP A 32 17.72 -27.75 -8.38
C ASP A 32 17.32 -26.65 -9.37
N LYS A 33 18.19 -25.64 -9.55
CA LYS A 33 17.91 -24.48 -10.41
C LYS A 33 17.71 -24.89 -11.87
N ALA A 34 18.45 -25.87 -12.38
CA ALA A 34 18.31 -26.36 -13.75
C ALA A 34 16.95 -27.06 -13.93
N LYS A 35 16.53 -27.88 -12.95
CA LYS A 35 15.20 -28.48 -12.95
C LYS A 35 14.08 -27.43 -12.97
N VAL A 36 14.21 -26.37 -12.15
CA VAL A 36 13.24 -25.27 -12.14
C VAL A 36 13.24 -24.54 -13.49
N SER A 37 14.39 -24.34 -14.11
CA SER A 37 14.49 -23.72 -15.45
C SER A 37 13.89 -24.57 -16.56
N GLU A 38 13.80 -25.89 -16.41
CA GLU A 38 13.17 -26.79 -17.38
C GLU A 38 11.63 -26.70 -17.31
N ILE A 39 11.09 -26.67 -16.09
CA ILE A 39 9.64 -26.58 -15.85
C ILE A 39 9.10 -25.15 -15.97
N ALA A 40 9.96 -24.15 -15.79
CA ALA A 40 9.65 -22.74 -15.99
C ALA A 40 10.03 -22.35 -17.42
N GLN A 41 9.02 -22.17 -18.27
CA GLN A 41 9.15 -21.63 -19.64
C GLN A 41 7.86 -20.91 -20.05
N GLY A 42 7.19 -20.26 -19.09
CA GLY A 42 5.85 -19.70 -19.30
C GLY A 42 4.71 -20.73 -19.35
N ARG A 43 5.00 -22.00 -19.02
CA ARG A 43 3.99 -23.06 -18.90
C ARG A 43 3.10 -22.83 -17.68
N VAL A 44 1.81 -23.09 -17.84
CA VAL A 44 0.84 -23.10 -16.75
C VAL A 44 0.65 -24.54 -16.28
N TRP A 45 0.60 -24.73 -14.97
CA TRP A 45 0.44 -26.05 -14.34
C TRP A 45 -0.89 -26.09 -13.58
N SER A 46 -1.60 -27.22 -13.67
CA SER A 46 -2.69 -27.50 -12.74
C SER A 46 -2.13 -27.68 -11.32
N GLY A 47 -2.96 -27.48 -10.28
CA GLY A 47 -2.54 -27.72 -8.90
C GLY A 47 -1.98 -29.14 -8.70
N ALA A 48 -2.62 -30.15 -9.29
CA ALA A 48 -2.19 -31.54 -9.20
C ALA A 48 -0.82 -31.78 -9.84
N GLU A 49 -0.55 -31.20 -11.01
CA GLU A 49 0.77 -31.28 -11.64
C GLU A 49 1.82 -30.51 -10.84
N ALA A 50 1.49 -29.30 -10.39
CA ALA A 50 2.35 -28.47 -9.55
C ALA A 50 2.79 -29.21 -8.29
N LYS A 51 1.90 -30.02 -7.68
CA LYS A 51 2.25 -30.86 -6.53
C LYS A 51 3.24 -31.97 -6.92
N LYS A 52 3.01 -32.66 -8.05
CA LYS A 52 3.91 -33.72 -8.55
C LYS A 52 5.33 -33.22 -8.83
N ILE A 53 5.46 -31.99 -9.37
CA ILE A 53 6.76 -31.39 -9.69
C ILE A 53 7.36 -30.56 -8.54
N GLY A 54 6.70 -30.51 -7.38
CA GLY A 54 7.21 -29.86 -6.16
C GLY A 54 7.01 -28.34 -6.10
N LEU A 55 6.21 -27.75 -6.98
CA LEU A 55 5.87 -26.32 -6.95
C LEU A 55 4.84 -25.96 -5.88
N VAL A 56 3.99 -26.90 -5.44
CA VAL A 56 3.10 -26.74 -4.27
C VAL A 56 3.23 -27.92 -3.31
N ASP A 57 2.93 -27.70 -2.03
CA ASP A 57 3.12 -28.71 -0.98
C ASP A 57 1.87 -29.61 -0.88
N GLU A 58 0.70 -29.00 -0.85
CA GLU A 58 -0.58 -29.70 -0.70
C GLU A 58 -1.67 -29.12 -1.60
N LEU A 59 -2.74 -29.91 -1.77
CA LEU A 59 -3.97 -29.48 -2.43
C LEU A 59 -5.04 -29.33 -1.36
N GLY A 60 -5.74 -28.21 -1.37
CA GLY A 60 -6.78 -27.92 -0.40
C GLY A 60 -7.43 -26.57 -0.67
N GLY A 61 -8.43 -26.26 0.14
CA GLY A 61 -9.08 -24.95 0.15
C GLY A 61 -8.40 -23.97 1.12
N LEU A 62 -9.05 -22.82 1.28
CA LEU A 62 -8.62 -21.78 2.21
C LEU A 62 -8.61 -22.27 3.68
N GLU A 63 -9.63 -23.01 4.09
CA GLU A 63 -9.74 -23.56 5.45
C GLU A 63 -8.54 -24.44 5.80
N ASN A 64 -8.16 -25.35 4.90
CA ASN A 64 -6.97 -26.20 5.06
C ASN A 64 -5.69 -25.36 5.24
N ALA A 65 -5.56 -24.25 4.49
CA ALA A 65 -4.40 -23.37 4.59
C ALA A 65 -4.37 -22.61 5.93
N ILE A 66 -5.53 -22.17 6.44
CA ILE A 66 -5.66 -21.53 7.74
C ILE A 66 -5.31 -22.51 8.86
N ASP A 67 -5.83 -23.73 8.80
CA ASP A 67 -5.54 -24.79 9.78
C ASP A 67 -4.05 -25.13 9.78
N ALA A 68 -3.43 -25.24 8.60
CA ALA A 68 -1.99 -25.48 8.47
C ALA A 68 -1.18 -24.32 9.08
N ALA A 69 -1.57 -23.07 8.85
CA ALA A 69 -0.93 -21.91 9.43
C ALA A 69 -1.06 -21.89 10.97
N ALA A 70 -2.25 -22.19 11.51
CA ALA A 70 -2.48 -22.28 12.96
C ALA A 70 -1.61 -23.38 13.62
N LYS A 71 -1.51 -24.54 12.97
CA LYS A 71 -0.62 -25.64 13.41
C LYS A 71 0.85 -25.25 13.41
N LEU A 72 1.33 -24.61 12.34
CA LEU A 72 2.71 -24.12 12.23
C LEU A 72 3.03 -23.04 13.28
N ALA A 73 2.04 -22.20 13.61
CA ALA A 73 2.14 -21.18 14.65
C ALA A 73 1.98 -21.73 16.07
N LYS A 74 1.70 -23.04 16.24
CA LYS A 74 1.48 -23.71 17.54
C LYS A 74 0.37 -23.05 18.37
N LEU A 75 -0.71 -22.64 17.72
CA LEU A 75 -1.86 -22.06 18.40
C LEU A 75 -2.71 -23.15 19.06
N GLU A 76 -3.18 -22.90 20.27
CA GLU A 76 -4.17 -23.73 20.95
C GLU A 76 -5.56 -23.58 20.30
N ALA A 77 -6.50 -24.46 20.66
CA ALA A 77 -7.86 -24.41 20.15
C ALA A 77 -8.54 -23.07 20.48
N GLY A 78 -9.42 -22.59 19.58
CA GLY A 78 -10.19 -21.35 19.78
C GLY A 78 -9.58 -20.09 19.14
N TRP A 79 -8.60 -20.24 18.23
CA TRP A 79 -8.13 -19.13 17.41
C TRP A 79 -9.24 -18.59 16.51
N LYS A 80 -9.13 -17.30 16.13
CA LYS A 80 -10.07 -16.61 15.24
C LYS A 80 -9.32 -15.95 14.10
N VAL A 81 -9.87 -16.08 12.89
CA VAL A 81 -9.38 -15.39 11.71
C VAL A 81 -9.84 -13.94 11.76
N GLN A 82 -8.92 -13.00 11.51
CA GLN A 82 -9.24 -11.59 11.33
C GLN A 82 -8.83 -11.16 9.93
N GLU A 83 -9.77 -10.58 9.19
CA GLU A 83 -9.52 -10.03 7.86
C GLU A 83 -9.14 -8.56 7.94
N TYR A 84 -8.18 -8.16 7.10
CA TYR A 84 -7.69 -6.79 6.99
C TYR A 84 -7.79 -6.30 5.54
N PRO A 85 -8.03 -4.99 5.32
CA PRO A 85 -8.25 -3.96 6.35
C PRO A 85 -9.62 -4.13 7.03
N LYS A 86 -9.70 -3.79 8.33
CA LYS A 86 -10.99 -3.81 9.06
C LYS A 86 -11.91 -2.77 8.42
N VAL A 87 -12.85 -3.24 7.60
CA VAL A 87 -13.90 -2.39 7.08
C VAL A 87 -14.71 -1.94 8.29
N LYS A 88 -14.75 -0.62 8.53
CA LYS A 88 -15.49 -0.05 9.67
C LYS A 88 -16.86 -0.69 9.76
N THR A 89 -17.18 -1.23 10.94
CA THR A 89 -18.47 -1.88 11.17
C THR A 89 -19.61 -0.90 10.91
N PHE A 90 -20.81 -1.42 10.64
CA PHE A 90 -21.98 -0.58 10.45
C PHE A 90 -22.18 0.37 11.64
N GLU A 91 -21.97 -0.12 12.86
CA GLU A 91 -22.01 0.67 14.10
C GLU A 91 -20.96 1.79 14.10
N GLU A 92 -19.71 1.51 13.73
CA GLU A 92 -18.68 2.55 13.63
C GLU A 92 -19.01 3.61 12.56
N ARG A 93 -19.64 3.19 11.46
CA ARG A 93 -20.12 4.12 10.41
C ARG A 93 -21.31 4.95 10.91
N LEU A 94 -22.25 4.33 11.62
CA LEU A 94 -23.43 4.98 12.19
C LEU A 94 -23.04 5.94 13.31
N LEU A 95 -22.19 5.52 14.25
CA LEU A 95 -21.61 6.38 15.29
C LEU A 95 -20.87 7.56 14.66
N ARG A 96 -20.10 7.36 13.60
CA ARG A 96 -19.47 8.49 12.89
C ARG A 96 -20.51 9.40 12.23
N SER A 97 -21.59 8.86 11.67
CA SER A 97 -22.66 9.66 11.07
C SER A 97 -23.47 10.45 12.11
N LEU A 98 -23.66 9.90 13.30
CA LEU A 98 -24.44 10.48 14.39
C LEU A 98 -23.60 11.46 15.24
N PHE A 99 -22.36 11.10 15.59
CA PHE A 99 -21.45 11.89 16.42
C PHE A 99 -20.52 12.80 15.61
N GLY A 100 -20.16 12.43 14.38
CA GLY A 100 -19.34 13.27 13.49
C GLY A 100 -20.07 14.50 12.97
N THR A 101 -21.41 14.49 12.98
CA THR A 101 -22.25 15.62 12.58
C THR A 101 -22.61 16.54 13.77
N LYS A 102 -22.37 16.10 15.02
CA LYS A 102 -22.86 16.82 16.22
C LYS A 102 -21.81 17.19 17.27
N LEU A 103 -20.54 16.81 17.14
CA LEU A 103 -19.51 17.32 18.08
C LEU A 103 -19.22 18.82 17.87
N GLN A 104 -19.51 19.38 16.70
CA GLN A 104 -19.41 20.82 16.42
C GLN A 104 -20.61 21.62 16.97
N ALA A 105 -21.69 20.93 17.37
CA ALA A 105 -22.93 21.56 17.84
C ALA A 105 -23.05 21.60 19.37
N PHE A 106 -22.33 20.73 20.10
CA PHE A 106 -22.37 20.67 21.57
C PHE A 106 -21.13 21.28 22.25
N PHE A 107 -20.00 21.31 21.55
CA PHE A 107 -18.92 22.24 21.88
C PHE A 107 -19.04 23.37 20.86
N PRO A 108 -19.53 24.57 21.21
CA PRO A 108 -19.09 25.73 20.45
C PRO A 108 -17.57 25.63 20.45
N ALA A 109 -16.94 25.72 19.28
CA ALA A 109 -15.52 26.06 19.26
C ALA A 109 -15.40 27.26 20.19
N GLN A 110 -14.76 27.08 21.35
CA GLN A 110 -14.27 28.23 22.08
C GLN A 110 -13.44 28.94 21.03
N GLU A 111 -13.90 30.11 20.60
CA GLU A 111 -13.04 31.04 19.90
C GLU A 111 -11.74 31.05 20.71
N PRO A 112 -10.58 30.76 20.08
CA PRO A 112 -9.33 30.80 20.82
C PRO A 112 -9.32 32.14 21.58
N PRO A 113 -8.94 32.15 22.87
CA PRO A 113 -8.89 33.39 23.64
C PRO A 113 -8.14 34.42 22.79
N GLN A 114 -8.76 35.58 22.59
CA GLN A 114 -8.20 36.69 21.81
C GLN A 114 -6.97 37.23 22.55
N ASP A 115 -5.89 36.47 22.50
CA ASP A 115 -4.57 36.85 22.94
C ASP A 115 -3.81 37.34 21.72
N LEU A 116 -2.93 38.32 21.88
CA LEU A 116 -2.09 38.88 20.80
C LEU A 116 -1.32 37.80 19.99
N PHE A 117 -1.14 36.61 20.57
CA PHE A 117 -0.51 35.45 19.94
C PHE A 117 -1.44 34.63 19.02
N SER A 118 -2.76 34.60 19.26
CA SER A 118 -3.69 33.84 18.42
C SER A 118 -3.85 34.48 17.05
N ASP A 119 -3.86 35.82 16.99
CA ASP A 119 -3.97 36.57 15.74
C ASP A 119 -2.77 36.32 14.82
N GLN A 120 -1.56 36.26 15.40
CA GLN A 120 -0.34 35.93 14.66
C GLN A 120 -0.35 34.47 14.16
N LEU A 121 -0.85 33.54 14.98
CA LEU A 121 -0.98 32.13 14.60
C LEU A 121 -2.03 31.92 13.50
N GLU A 122 -3.09 32.71 13.49
CA GLU A 122 -4.12 32.67 12.46
C GLU A 122 -3.62 33.26 11.14
N GLN A 123 -2.90 34.39 11.18
CA GLN A 123 -2.17 34.91 10.02
C GLN A 123 -1.17 33.90 9.47
N LEU A 124 -0.42 33.20 10.34
CA LEU A 124 0.52 32.15 9.93
C LEU A 124 -0.21 30.98 9.24
N LYS A 125 -1.34 30.53 9.78
CA LYS A 125 -2.16 29.48 9.14
C LYS A 125 -2.70 29.91 7.78
N GLN A 126 -3.10 31.17 7.65
CA GLN A 126 -3.61 31.73 6.39
C GLN A 126 -2.49 31.85 5.35
N ASP A 127 -1.30 32.26 5.76
CA ASP A 127 -0.08 32.26 4.94
C ASP A 127 0.26 30.84 4.45
N PHE A 128 0.19 29.83 5.33
CA PHE A 128 0.40 28.42 4.94
C PHE A 128 -0.63 27.92 3.93
N HIS A 129 -1.86 28.45 3.96
CA HIS A 129 -2.88 28.10 2.97
C HIS A 129 -2.57 28.70 1.59
N SER A 130 -1.99 29.90 1.53
CA SER A 130 -1.51 30.51 0.29
C SER A 130 -0.35 29.73 -0.34
N LEU A 131 0.56 29.19 0.48
CA LEU A 131 1.69 28.36 0.03
C LEU A 131 1.23 27.05 -0.63
N LYS A 132 0.09 26.49 -0.20
CA LYS A 132 -0.50 25.30 -0.82
C LYS A 132 -1.17 25.58 -2.17
N ALA A 133 -1.55 26.83 -2.44
CA ALA A 133 -2.13 27.23 -3.73
C ALA A 133 -1.05 27.48 -4.80
N LEU A 134 0.22 27.54 -4.40
CA LEU A 134 1.34 27.68 -5.31
C LEU A 134 1.61 26.33 -6.01
N ASN A 135 1.39 26.30 -7.33
CA ASN A 135 1.51 25.09 -8.15
C ASN A 135 2.42 25.34 -9.37
N ASP A 136 3.61 25.91 -9.13
CA ASP A 136 4.65 26.01 -10.18
C ASP A 136 5.58 24.78 -10.14
N PRO A 137 5.69 23.99 -11.22
CA PRO A 137 6.53 22.79 -11.29
C PRO A 137 8.05 23.05 -11.20
N ARG A 138 8.52 24.30 -11.31
CA ARG A 138 9.93 24.68 -11.12
C ARG A 138 10.23 25.19 -9.71
N GLY A 139 9.21 25.37 -8.86
CA GLY A 139 9.37 25.68 -7.43
C GLY A 139 9.93 27.05 -7.08
N ILE A 140 9.96 28.01 -8.02
CA ILE A 140 10.44 29.37 -7.78
C ILE A 140 9.24 30.30 -7.59
N TYR A 141 9.16 30.96 -6.43
CA TYR A 141 8.07 31.88 -6.09
C TYR A 141 8.62 33.23 -5.64
N MET A 142 7.99 34.32 -6.11
CA MET A 142 8.28 35.68 -5.68
C MET A 142 7.09 36.21 -4.89
N ARG A 143 7.30 36.55 -3.61
CA ARG A 143 6.29 37.18 -2.76
C ARG A 143 6.51 38.69 -2.78
N MET A 144 5.51 39.43 -3.24
CA MET A 144 5.48 40.89 -3.09
C MET A 144 5.31 41.22 -1.60
N PRO A 145 6.03 42.21 -1.05
CA PRO A 145 6.03 42.49 0.38
C PRO A 145 4.68 43.00 0.91
N GLU A 146 3.83 43.58 0.06
CA GLU A 146 2.53 44.14 0.45
C GLU A 146 1.38 43.57 -0.39
N ASN A 147 0.25 43.26 0.27
CA ASN A 147 -0.94 42.73 -0.38
C ASN A 147 -1.81 43.86 -0.97
N LEU A 148 -1.87 43.96 -2.30
CA LEU A 148 -2.72 44.92 -3.00
C LEU A 148 -4.21 44.53 -2.89
N ARG A 149 -4.99 45.29 -2.10
CA ARG A 149 -6.46 45.26 -2.12
C ARG A 149 -6.97 46.29 -3.10
N ILE A 150 -7.42 45.84 -4.27
CA ILE A 150 -8.17 46.69 -5.20
C ILE A 150 -9.65 46.58 -4.81
N ARG A 151 -10.30 47.73 -4.56
CA ARG A 151 -11.75 47.82 -4.32
C ARG A 151 -12.52 47.76 -5.62
#